data_AF-A0A3D2S322-F1
#
_entry.id   AF-A0A3D2S322-F1
#
_cell.length_a   1.000
_cell.length_b   1.000
_cell.length_c   1.000
_cell.angle_alpha   90.00
_cell.angle_beta   90.00
_cell.angle_gamma   90.00
#
_symmetry.space_group_name_H-M   'P 1'
#
loop_
_entity.id
_entity.type
_entity.pdbx_description
1 polymer ?
#
loop_
_entity_poly.entity_id
_entity_poly.type
_entity_poly.pdbx_seq_one_letter_code
_entity_poly.pdbx_strand_id
1 'polypeptide(L)'
;MSRVRIFFSEPVRGFDASDIRINGIPPTSVEGYANGPWQLDFKEVTKGTVNISWSDKHFITDKAPQPNRFLGNDWSYIIEAAYRPGSVVINEFLVSKQDGLSDEDGETSDWIELKNIDQNTVDLTGWSLTDDKRKPGKWVFPSVSIAAEGYMVVFASGKNRRASKEQLHTNFKLNSEGEFLGLFSPELPRSSIDKISPRYPEQLNGYSYGLLKTGKRVYFSEPTPGNQNKTGGIKSLLGEPFFSKKNGFFNIPFSVSIASPELSSMIRYTTDCSKPTETHGKVYQGPIKISQTTVLRAVVFADDAMPSRVVTKTYVYEDSEAITSLPLLSLVTGHNNLWGDTGIMERKPPNTTKRGIMWERPVSVELLIPGKTKRGFQIDCGLRIQGGDYIRHNYIPHSKAPTGKYSFRLYFRGSYGADRLKYPFFPGLPVEEFEHIVLRAGMNDPINPFIVDELIRRLNTDMGQASSQGT
;
A
#
# COMPACT_ATOMS: atom_id res chain seq x y z
N MET A 1 -17.26 20.38 -30.64
CA MET A 1 -15.81 20.68 -30.61
C MET A 1 -15.50 21.67 -31.71
N SER A 2 -14.96 22.84 -31.36
CA SER A 2 -14.63 23.93 -32.31
C SER A 2 -13.18 24.42 -32.17
N ARG A 3 -12.39 23.78 -31.30
CA ARG A 3 -11.04 24.23 -30.95
C ARG A 3 -10.14 23.06 -30.59
N VAL A 4 -8.88 23.10 -31.04
CA VAL A 4 -7.77 22.24 -30.60
C VAL A 4 -6.68 23.12 -29.99
N ARG A 5 -5.97 22.60 -28.98
CA ARG A 5 -4.70 23.18 -28.51
C ARG A 5 -3.56 22.21 -28.75
N ILE A 6 -2.50 22.67 -29.40
CA ILE A 6 -1.28 21.91 -29.68
C ILE A 6 -0.14 22.44 -28.82
N PHE A 7 0.65 21.51 -28.28
CA PHE A 7 1.92 21.81 -27.60
C PHE A 7 3.04 21.08 -28.35
N PHE A 8 4.07 21.81 -28.75
CA PHE A 8 5.30 21.22 -29.25
C PHE A 8 6.22 20.90 -28.07
N SER A 9 7.10 19.90 -28.23
CA SER A 9 8.10 19.55 -27.23
C SER A 9 9.14 20.66 -27.00
N GLU A 10 9.29 21.56 -27.97
CA GLU A 10 10.22 22.69 -27.93
C GLU A 10 9.71 23.86 -28.80
N PRO A 11 10.32 25.05 -28.70
CA PRO A 11 9.91 26.20 -29.50
C PRO A 11 10.09 25.97 -31.00
N VAL A 12 9.03 26.21 -31.79
CA VAL A 12 9.06 26.06 -33.26
C VAL A 12 9.02 27.41 -34.00
N ARG A 13 9.29 27.38 -35.30
CA ARG A 13 9.09 28.46 -36.29
C ARG A 13 8.37 27.92 -37.52
N GLY A 14 7.67 28.81 -38.24
CA GLY A 14 7.04 28.49 -39.51
C GLY A 14 5.82 27.57 -39.39
N PHE A 15 5.12 27.60 -38.24
CA PHE A 15 3.81 26.96 -38.09
C PHE A 15 2.70 27.97 -38.32
N ASP A 16 1.82 27.70 -39.27
CA ASP A 16 0.63 28.48 -39.59
C ASP A 16 -0.57 27.60 -39.99
N ALA A 17 -1.70 28.24 -40.35
CA ALA A 17 -2.93 27.56 -40.73
C ALA A 17 -2.79 26.62 -41.95
N SER A 18 -1.86 26.92 -42.86
CA SER A 18 -1.63 26.13 -44.06
C SER A 18 -0.88 24.82 -43.80
N ASP A 19 -0.30 24.65 -42.62
CA ASP A 19 0.45 23.44 -42.24
C ASP A 19 -0.42 22.33 -41.64
N ILE A 20 -1.66 22.64 -41.25
CA ILE A 20 -2.56 21.68 -40.61
C ILE A 20 -3.92 21.61 -41.29
N ARG A 21 -4.53 20.43 -41.28
CA ARG A 21 -5.85 20.16 -41.84
C ARG A 21 -6.73 19.54 -40.77
N ILE A 22 -7.94 20.05 -40.66
CA ILE A 22 -9.02 19.54 -39.82
C ILE A 22 -10.09 19.04 -40.77
N ASN A 23 -10.26 17.71 -40.84
CA ASN A 23 -11.07 17.04 -41.86
C ASN A 23 -10.71 17.47 -43.29
N GLY A 24 -9.41 17.62 -43.58
CA GLY A 24 -8.91 18.01 -44.90
C GLY A 24 -8.97 19.52 -45.20
N ILE A 25 -9.45 20.35 -44.27
CA ILE A 25 -9.60 21.80 -44.47
C ILE A 25 -8.71 22.57 -43.48
N PRO A 26 -8.04 23.67 -43.87
CA PRO A 26 -7.32 24.52 -42.92
C PRO A 26 -8.21 25.03 -41.77
N PRO A 27 -7.67 25.20 -40.55
CA PRO A 27 -8.39 25.85 -39.44
C PRO A 27 -8.72 27.31 -39.80
N THR A 28 -9.76 27.86 -39.16
CA THR A 28 -10.18 29.26 -39.37
C THR A 28 -9.23 30.26 -38.71
N SER A 29 -8.52 29.86 -37.66
CA SER A 29 -7.46 30.64 -37.03
C SER A 29 -6.39 29.74 -36.46
N VAL A 30 -5.15 30.25 -36.40
CA VAL A 30 -4.02 29.65 -35.69
C VAL A 30 -3.33 30.74 -34.90
N GLU A 31 -3.39 30.63 -33.57
CA GLU A 31 -2.78 31.60 -32.65
C GLU A 31 -1.93 30.87 -31.63
N GLY A 32 -0.70 31.31 -31.45
CA GLY A 32 0.21 30.71 -30.49
C GLY A 32 1.63 31.24 -30.66
N TYR A 33 2.53 30.79 -29.80
CA TYR A 33 3.92 31.16 -29.88
C TYR A 33 4.81 30.08 -29.29
N ALA A 34 6.08 30.06 -29.71
CA ALA A 34 7.10 29.15 -29.23
C ALA A 34 6.62 27.68 -29.24
N ASN A 35 6.59 27.02 -28.08
CA ASN A 35 6.20 25.62 -27.94
C ASN A 35 4.70 25.43 -27.62
N GLY A 36 3.90 26.51 -27.63
CA GLY A 36 2.47 26.49 -27.41
C GLY A 36 2.02 27.00 -26.03
N PRO A 37 0.71 26.93 -25.72
CA PRO A 37 -0.32 26.31 -26.56
C PRO A 37 -0.55 27.09 -27.85
N TRP A 38 -0.58 26.38 -28.97
CA TRP A 38 -1.11 26.87 -30.23
C TRP A 38 -2.59 26.51 -30.32
N GLN A 39 -3.45 27.51 -30.39
CA GLN A 39 -4.89 27.38 -30.49
C GLN A 39 -5.31 27.41 -31.95
N LEU A 40 -6.07 26.37 -32.34
CA LEU A 40 -6.66 26.24 -33.67
C LEU A 40 -8.17 26.31 -33.52
N ASP A 41 -8.81 27.35 -34.06
CA ASP A 41 -10.27 27.39 -34.15
C ASP A 41 -10.73 26.84 -35.51
N PHE A 42 -11.88 26.20 -35.53
CA PHE A 42 -12.49 25.65 -36.75
C PHE A 42 -14.01 25.54 -36.60
N LYS A 43 -14.70 25.28 -37.72
CA LYS A 43 -16.15 25.07 -37.73
C LYS A 43 -16.52 23.97 -36.74
N GLU A 44 -17.46 24.27 -35.86
CA GLU A 44 -17.87 23.32 -34.83
C GLU A 44 -18.33 21.98 -35.42
N VAL A 45 -17.75 20.91 -34.87
CA VAL A 45 -18.17 19.53 -35.10
C VAL A 45 -18.85 19.02 -33.85
N THR A 46 -20.13 18.66 -33.95
CA THR A 46 -20.93 18.13 -32.82
C THR A 46 -21.01 16.61 -32.82
N LYS A 47 -20.76 15.96 -33.96
CA LYS A 47 -20.79 14.50 -34.11
C LYS A 47 -19.86 14.03 -35.24
N GLY A 48 -19.24 12.86 -35.06
CA GLY A 48 -18.43 12.17 -36.08
C GLY A 48 -16.92 12.26 -35.83
N THR A 49 -16.15 11.72 -36.77
CA THR A 49 -14.68 11.73 -36.71
C THR A 49 -14.13 13.09 -37.11
N VAL A 50 -13.23 13.63 -36.30
CA VAL A 50 -12.40 14.79 -36.60
C VAL A 50 -10.98 14.31 -36.81
N ASN A 51 -10.53 14.28 -38.07
CA ASN A 51 -9.16 13.95 -38.43
C ASN A 51 -8.33 15.23 -38.42
N ILE A 52 -7.22 15.20 -37.71
CA ILE A 52 -6.21 16.24 -37.72
C ILE A 52 -4.99 15.70 -38.43
N SER A 53 -4.61 16.33 -39.54
CA SER A 53 -3.46 15.92 -40.32
C SER A 53 -2.54 17.08 -40.65
N TRP A 54 -1.27 16.76 -40.86
CA TRP A 54 -0.27 17.72 -41.29
C TRP A 54 -0.26 17.84 -42.81
N SER A 55 0.05 19.02 -43.33
CA SER A 55 0.26 19.19 -44.77
C SER A 55 1.62 18.63 -45.18
N ASP A 56 1.67 17.82 -46.24
CA ASP A 56 2.93 17.28 -46.79
C ASP A 56 3.99 18.35 -47.15
N LYS A 57 3.57 19.61 -47.25
CA LYS A 57 4.41 20.76 -47.60
C LYS A 57 4.70 21.71 -46.42
N HIS A 58 4.46 21.31 -45.18
CA HIS A 58 4.77 22.17 -44.05
C HIS A 58 6.29 22.38 -43.89
N PHE A 59 6.68 23.58 -43.43
CA PHE A 59 8.09 23.97 -43.23
C PHE A 59 8.45 24.20 -41.75
N ILE A 60 7.65 23.63 -40.84
CA ILE A 60 7.85 23.71 -39.40
C ILE A 60 9.23 23.16 -39.01
N THR A 61 9.98 23.97 -38.27
CA THR A 61 11.31 23.63 -37.73
C THR A 61 11.45 24.10 -36.28
N ASP A 62 12.40 23.52 -35.55
CA ASP A 62 12.79 24.03 -34.23
C ASP A 62 13.56 25.38 -34.32
N LYS A 63 14.06 25.87 -33.18
CA LYS A 63 14.88 27.10 -33.12
C LYS A 63 16.39 26.84 -33.02
N ALA A 64 16.87 25.63 -33.31
CA ALA A 64 18.29 25.32 -33.26
C ALA A 64 19.08 26.07 -34.37
N PRO A 65 20.39 26.29 -34.20
CA PRO A 65 21.23 26.90 -35.24
C PRO A 65 21.24 26.12 -36.56
N GLN A 66 21.12 24.79 -36.48
CA GLN A 66 20.82 23.90 -37.60
C GLN A 66 19.41 23.35 -37.37
N PRO A 67 18.36 23.95 -37.96
CA PRO A 67 17.00 23.64 -37.58
C PRO A 67 16.60 22.20 -37.94
N ASN A 68 16.04 21.46 -36.98
CA ASN A 68 15.46 20.15 -37.26
C ASN A 68 14.04 20.32 -37.79
N ARG A 69 13.71 19.56 -38.85
CA ARG A 69 12.34 19.56 -39.42
C ARG A 69 11.40 18.79 -38.51
N PHE A 70 10.23 19.36 -38.25
CA PHE A 70 9.15 18.64 -37.59
C PHE A 70 8.69 17.48 -38.47
N LEU A 71 8.42 16.31 -37.90
CA LEU A 71 7.89 15.18 -38.66
C LEU A 71 6.38 15.01 -38.46
N GLY A 72 5.89 15.27 -37.24
CA GLY A 72 4.48 15.15 -36.90
C GLY A 72 3.91 13.75 -37.09
N ASN A 73 2.76 13.48 -36.48
CA ASN A 73 1.90 12.37 -36.87
C ASN A 73 0.47 12.90 -36.91
N ASP A 74 -0.33 12.36 -37.82
CA ASP A 74 -1.76 12.61 -37.86
C ASP A 74 -2.46 11.93 -36.68
N TRP A 75 -3.61 12.46 -36.29
CA TRP A 75 -4.45 11.85 -35.26
C TRP A 75 -5.92 12.14 -35.51
N SER A 76 -6.80 11.46 -34.76
CA SER A 76 -8.24 11.71 -34.88
C SER A 76 -8.94 11.67 -33.52
N TYR A 77 -10.10 12.34 -33.48
CA TYR A 77 -11.04 12.30 -32.38
C TYR A 77 -12.38 11.80 -32.88
N ILE A 78 -13.10 11.04 -32.05
CA ILE A 78 -14.53 10.79 -32.24
C ILE A 78 -15.28 11.78 -31.37
N ILE A 79 -16.14 12.59 -31.98
CA ILE A 79 -16.97 13.57 -31.29
C ILE A 79 -18.40 13.06 -31.24
N GLU A 80 -19.01 13.12 -30.07
CA GLU A 80 -20.44 12.89 -29.85
C GLU A 80 -20.90 13.83 -28.74
N ALA A 81 -21.34 15.04 -29.09
CA ALA A 81 -21.70 16.08 -28.11
C ALA A 81 -22.94 15.69 -27.28
N ALA A 82 -23.77 14.78 -27.80
CA ALA A 82 -24.91 14.23 -27.07
C ALA A 82 -24.53 13.06 -26.15
N TYR A 83 -23.28 12.57 -26.19
CA TYR A 83 -22.85 11.49 -25.31
C TYR A 83 -23.01 11.91 -23.86
N ARG A 84 -23.63 11.03 -23.09
CA ARG A 84 -23.71 11.13 -21.64
C ARG A 84 -23.14 9.84 -21.11
N PRO A 85 -22.08 9.88 -20.28
CA PRO A 85 -21.61 8.69 -19.62
C PRO A 85 -22.73 8.16 -18.73
N GLY A 86 -22.89 6.84 -18.65
CA GLY A 86 -23.84 6.23 -17.73
C GLY A 86 -23.50 6.51 -16.27
N SER A 87 -24.43 6.24 -15.37
CA SER A 87 -24.25 6.40 -13.93
C SER A 87 -23.62 5.14 -13.34
N VAL A 88 -22.31 5.18 -13.12
CA VAL A 88 -21.56 4.07 -12.51
C VAL A 88 -20.84 4.59 -11.26
N VAL A 89 -20.93 3.87 -10.16
CA VAL A 89 -20.30 4.25 -8.90
C VAL A 89 -19.25 3.24 -8.48
N ILE A 90 -18.24 3.69 -7.74
CA ILE A 90 -17.35 2.81 -6.99
C ILE A 90 -18.15 2.29 -5.78
N ASN A 91 -18.71 1.08 -5.93
CA ASN A 91 -19.70 0.52 -5.02
C ASN A 91 -19.07 -0.02 -3.73
N GLU A 92 -18.00 -0.78 -3.87
CA GLU A 92 -17.31 -1.44 -2.78
C GLU A 92 -15.86 -1.67 -3.22
N PHE A 93 -14.91 -1.66 -2.30
CA PHE A 93 -13.56 -2.14 -2.58
C PHE A 93 -12.97 -2.73 -1.31
N LEU A 94 -11.97 -3.57 -1.49
CA LEU A 94 -11.26 -4.20 -0.40
C LEU A 94 -9.77 -4.23 -0.74
N VAL A 95 -8.95 -3.90 0.25
CA VAL A 95 -7.50 -4.02 0.17
C VAL A 95 -7.12 -5.32 0.87
N SER A 96 -6.92 -6.38 0.09
CA SER A 96 -6.91 -7.76 0.56
C SER A 96 -5.53 -8.22 0.93
N LYS A 97 -5.40 -8.94 2.05
CA LYS A 97 -4.08 -9.42 2.50
C LYS A 97 -4.03 -10.87 2.99
N GLN A 98 -5.16 -11.55 3.21
CA GLN A 98 -5.16 -12.98 3.54
C GLN A 98 -6.48 -13.73 3.23
N ASP A 99 -7.65 -13.08 3.36
CA ASP A 99 -8.97 -13.74 3.30
C ASP A 99 -9.94 -13.14 2.25
N GLY A 100 -9.43 -12.41 1.26
CA GLY A 100 -10.26 -11.79 0.22
C GLY A 100 -10.57 -12.69 -0.98
N LEU A 101 -11.10 -12.06 -2.02
CA LEU A 101 -11.40 -12.72 -3.28
C LEU A 101 -10.10 -13.20 -3.96
N SER A 102 -10.01 -14.50 -4.24
CA SER A 102 -8.95 -15.04 -5.09
C SER A 102 -9.23 -14.76 -6.55
N ASP A 103 -8.18 -14.36 -7.26
CA ASP A 103 -8.19 -14.21 -8.70
C ASP A 103 -8.01 -15.56 -9.42
N GLU A 104 -7.95 -15.53 -10.74
CA GLU A 104 -7.84 -16.68 -11.62
C GLU A 104 -6.51 -17.46 -11.46
N ASP A 105 -5.49 -16.84 -10.84
CA ASP A 105 -4.22 -17.49 -10.49
C ASP A 105 -4.27 -18.13 -9.09
N GLY A 106 -5.40 -18.02 -8.38
CA GLY A 106 -5.54 -18.43 -6.99
C GLY A 106 -4.88 -17.46 -6.00
N GLU A 107 -4.49 -16.27 -6.44
CA GLU A 107 -3.90 -15.23 -5.59
C GLU A 107 -4.98 -14.32 -5.02
N THR A 108 -4.92 -14.06 -3.71
CA THR A 108 -5.79 -13.07 -3.09
C THR A 108 -5.32 -11.66 -3.46
N SER A 109 -6.17 -10.88 -4.12
CA SER A 109 -5.84 -9.54 -4.61
C SER A 109 -6.79 -8.47 -4.06
N ASP A 110 -6.30 -7.23 -4.00
CA ASP A 110 -7.18 -6.06 -3.84
C ASP A 110 -8.20 -6.04 -4.97
N TRP A 111 -9.39 -5.53 -4.70
CA TRP A 111 -10.41 -5.40 -5.74
C TRP A 111 -11.25 -4.15 -5.55
N ILE A 112 -11.77 -3.66 -6.66
CA ILE A 112 -12.66 -2.52 -6.80
C ILE A 112 -13.91 -3.02 -7.51
N GLU A 113 -15.06 -2.83 -6.90
CA GLU A 113 -16.34 -3.12 -7.51
C GLU A 113 -17.00 -1.84 -8.00
N LEU A 114 -17.42 -1.89 -9.27
CA LEU A 114 -18.26 -0.89 -9.88
C LEU A 114 -19.70 -1.37 -9.92
N LYS A 115 -20.63 -0.46 -9.68
CA LYS A 115 -22.06 -0.71 -9.85
C LYS A 115 -22.64 0.26 -10.86
N ASN A 116 -23.33 -0.28 -11.85
CA ASN A 116 -24.21 0.50 -12.70
C ASN A 116 -25.49 0.82 -11.91
N ILE A 117 -25.82 2.10 -11.74
CA ILE A 117 -27.05 2.53 -11.05
C ILE A 117 -28.12 3.02 -12.04
N ASP A 118 -27.85 2.94 -13.35
CA ASP A 118 -28.85 3.16 -14.39
C ASP A 118 -29.68 1.89 -14.67
N GLN A 119 -30.84 2.11 -15.30
CA GLN A 119 -31.75 1.07 -15.80
C GLN A 119 -31.35 0.53 -17.19
N ASN A 120 -30.28 1.05 -17.78
CA ASN A 120 -29.74 0.61 -19.07
C ASN A 120 -28.31 0.08 -18.89
N THR A 121 -27.87 -0.79 -19.80
CA THR A 121 -26.46 -1.23 -19.86
C THR A 121 -25.54 -0.04 -20.12
N VAL A 122 -24.43 0.04 -19.37
CA VAL A 122 -23.40 1.08 -19.53
C VAL A 122 -22.14 0.47 -20.14
N ASP A 123 -21.69 1.04 -21.26
CA ASP A 123 -20.41 0.71 -21.90
C ASP A 123 -19.27 1.50 -21.23
N LEU A 124 -18.26 0.77 -20.76
CA LEU A 124 -17.07 1.33 -20.12
C LEU A 124 -15.88 1.46 -21.06
N THR A 125 -16.05 1.19 -22.36
CA THR A 125 -14.97 1.31 -23.35
C THR A 125 -14.29 2.67 -23.25
N GLY A 126 -12.98 2.68 -22.95
CA GLY A 126 -12.20 3.91 -22.84
C GLY A 126 -12.32 4.67 -21.52
N TRP A 127 -13.22 4.27 -20.61
CA TRP A 127 -13.26 4.79 -19.23
C TRP A 127 -11.98 4.44 -18.48
N SER A 128 -11.75 4.99 -17.30
CA SER A 128 -10.53 4.68 -16.54
C SER A 128 -10.69 4.65 -15.02
N LEU A 129 -9.88 3.81 -14.39
CA LEU A 129 -9.62 3.82 -12.95
C LEU A 129 -8.23 4.43 -12.67
N THR A 130 -8.11 5.12 -11.54
CA THR A 130 -6.83 5.65 -11.06
C THR A 130 -6.78 5.77 -9.54
N ASP A 131 -5.61 5.56 -8.98
CA ASP A 131 -5.22 5.85 -7.60
C ASP A 131 -4.50 7.23 -7.46
N ASP A 132 -4.27 7.93 -8.58
CA ASP A 132 -3.57 9.23 -8.63
C ASP A 132 -4.44 10.26 -9.36
N LYS A 133 -4.95 11.25 -8.62
CA LYS A 133 -5.77 12.35 -9.14
C LYS A 133 -5.11 13.11 -10.30
N ARG A 134 -3.78 13.10 -10.39
CA ARG A 134 -3.01 13.77 -11.45
C ARG A 134 -2.93 12.94 -12.74
N LYS A 135 -3.33 11.67 -12.69
CA LYS A 135 -3.30 10.72 -13.82
C LYS A 135 -4.70 10.11 -14.04
N PRO A 136 -5.71 10.90 -14.47
CA PRO A 136 -7.08 10.41 -14.62
C PRO A 136 -7.22 9.23 -15.60
N GLY A 137 -6.27 9.04 -16.52
CA GLY A 137 -6.21 7.91 -17.46
C GLY A 137 -5.24 6.79 -17.09
N LYS A 138 -4.90 6.60 -15.79
CA LYS A 138 -3.84 5.65 -15.36
C LYS A 138 -4.09 4.21 -15.84
N TRP A 139 -5.29 3.69 -15.66
CA TRP A 139 -5.70 2.38 -16.20
C TRP A 139 -7.02 2.53 -16.96
N VAL A 140 -7.01 2.20 -18.24
CA VAL A 140 -8.14 2.40 -19.16
C VAL A 140 -8.84 1.07 -19.42
N PHE A 141 -10.15 1.03 -19.26
CA PHE A 141 -10.96 -0.15 -19.50
C PHE A 141 -10.88 -0.61 -20.96
N PRO A 142 -10.82 -1.93 -21.20
CA PRO A 142 -11.07 -2.50 -22.53
C PRO A 142 -12.55 -2.35 -22.90
N SER A 143 -12.96 -2.93 -24.04
CA SER A 143 -14.37 -2.95 -24.39
C SER A 143 -15.14 -3.93 -23.51
N VAL A 144 -15.79 -3.39 -22.48
CA VAL A 144 -16.59 -4.11 -21.48
C VAL A 144 -17.78 -3.26 -21.08
N SER A 145 -18.85 -3.91 -20.61
CA SER A 145 -20.09 -3.23 -20.24
C SER A 145 -20.64 -3.80 -18.95
N ILE A 146 -21.36 -2.99 -18.19
CA ILE A 146 -22.10 -3.41 -17.00
C ILE A 146 -23.59 -3.38 -17.36
N ALA A 147 -24.29 -4.50 -17.20
CA ALA A 147 -25.74 -4.56 -17.39
C ALA A 147 -26.47 -3.58 -16.47
N ALA A 148 -27.73 -3.26 -16.77
CA ALA A 148 -28.59 -2.46 -15.90
C ALA A 148 -28.56 -2.99 -14.46
N GLU A 149 -28.34 -2.11 -13.49
CA GLU A 149 -28.21 -2.45 -12.05
C GLU A 149 -27.12 -3.49 -11.69
N GLY A 150 -26.27 -3.84 -12.65
CA GLY A 150 -25.24 -4.88 -12.52
C GLY A 150 -23.98 -4.41 -11.80
N TYR A 151 -23.12 -5.38 -11.50
CA TYR A 151 -21.84 -5.20 -10.81
C TYR A 151 -20.68 -5.65 -11.70
N MET A 152 -19.51 -5.04 -11.53
CA MET A 152 -18.27 -5.47 -12.16
C MET A 152 -17.13 -5.38 -11.15
N VAL A 153 -16.46 -6.49 -10.91
CA VAL A 153 -15.27 -6.55 -10.07
C VAL A 153 -14.02 -6.38 -10.94
N VAL A 154 -13.14 -5.49 -10.52
CA VAL A 154 -11.83 -5.23 -11.12
C VAL A 154 -10.77 -5.44 -10.04
N PHE A 155 -9.85 -6.37 -10.25
CA PHE A 155 -8.75 -6.59 -9.32
C PHE A 155 -7.72 -5.45 -9.42
N ALA A 156 -7.36 -4.85 -8.30
CA ALA A 156 -6.26 -3.90 -8.22
C ALA A 156 -4.95 -4.63 -7.89
N SER A 157 -4.51 -5.51 -8.78
CA SER A 157 -3.35 -6.39 -8.52
C SER A 157 -2.03 -5.90 -9.11
N GLY A 158 -2.04 -4.87 -9.95
CA GLY A 158 -0.88 -4.43 -10.71
C GLY A 158 -0.56 -5.28 -11.95
N LYS A 159 -1.29 -6.38 -12.20
CA LYS A 159 -1.03 -7.29 -13.34
C LYS A 159 -1.38 -6.69 -14.71
N ASN A 160 -2.16 -5.61 -14.75
CA ASN A 160 -2.54 -4.88 -15.97
C ASN A 160 -3.23 -5.74 -17.05
N ARG A 161 -4.04 -6.73 -16.65
CA ARG A 161 -4.84 -7.57 -17.58
C ARG A 161 -6.10 -6.85 -18.02
N ARG A 162 -6.36 -6.85 -19.32
CA ARG A 162 -7.45 -6.10 -19.97
C ARG A 162 -8.20 -6.93 -21.02
N ALA A 163 -8.10 -8.25 -21.00
CA ALA A 163 -8.86 -9.07 -21.93
C ALA A 163 -10.34 -9.07 -21.51
N SER A 164 -11.26 -8.77 -22.44
CA SER A 164 -12.69 -8.60 -22.13
C SER A 164 -13.40 -9.88 -21.67
N LYS A 165 -12.76 -11.05 -21.84
CA LYS A 165 -13.26 -12.36 -21.42
C LYS A 165 -12.56 -12.92 -20.18
N GLU A 166 -11.62 -12.17 -19.61
CA GLU A 166 -10.87 -12.57 -18.41
C GLU A 166 -11.20 -11.63 -17.25
N GLN A 167 -10.71 -11.97 -16.07
CA GLN A 167 -10.77 -11.07 -14.94
C GLN A 167 -9.95 -9.82 -15.25
N LEU A 168 -10.50 -8.65 -14.91
CA LEU A 168 -9.83 -7.37 -15.17
C LEU A 168 -8.84 -7.08 -14.04
N HIS A 169 -7.62 -6.70 -14.40
CA HIS A 169 -6.60 -6.29 -13.44
C HIS A 169 -6.05 -4.91 -13.77
N THR A 170 -6.08 -3.99 -12.80
CA THR A 170 -5.44 -2.69 -12.95
C THR A 170 -3.91 -2.81 -13.02
N ASN A 171 -3.24 -1.75 -13.47
CA ASN A 171 -1.77 -1.63 -13.42
C ASN A 171 -1.27 -1.03 -12.11
N PHE A 172 -2.11 -1.01 -11.07
CA PHE A 172 -1.76 -0.52 -9.74
C PHE A 172 -2.36 -1.42 -8.65
N LYS A 173 -1.95 -1.19 -7.40
CA LYS A 173 -2.52 -1.81 -6.20
C LYS A 173 -3.08 -0.73 -5.30
N LEU A 174 -3.92 -1.11 -4.34
CA LEU A 174 -4.47 -0.17 -3.37
C LEU A 174 -3.60 -0.10 -2.11
N ASN A 175 -3.41 1.10 -1.58
CA ASN A 175 -2.70 1.34 -0.34
C ASN A 175 -3.65 1.21 0.85
N SER A 176 -3.34 0.33 1.82
CA SER A 176 -4.17 0.16 3.00
C SER A 176 -4.18 1.35 3.94
N GLU A 177 -3.20 2.24 3.90
CA GLU A 177 -3.29 3.46 4.72
C GLU A 177 -4.38 4.39 4.18
N GLY A 178 -4.67 4.32 2.88
CA GLY A 178 -5.60 5.22 2.19
C GLY A 178 -4.93 6.04 1.10
N GLU A 179 -5.56 6.15 -0.06
CA GLU A 179 -5.12 7.01 -1.16
C GLU A 179 -6.32 7.50 -1.98
N PHE A 180 -6.08 8.27 -3.04
CA PHE A 180 -7.15 8.67 -3.95
C PHE A 180 -7.66 7.45 -4.71
N LEU A 181 -8.96 7.38 -5.01
CA LEU A 181 -9.50 6.40 -5.95
C LEU A 181 -10.55 7.09 -6.80
N GLY A 182 -10.46 6.99 -8.13
CA GLY A 182 -11.38 7.64 -9.03
C GLY A 182 -11.72 6.82 -10.26
N LEU A 183 -12.98 6.93 -10.68
CA LEU A 183 -13.54 6.45 -11.92
C LEU A 183 -13.78 7.65 -12.85
N PHE A 184 -13.26 7.58 -14.06
CA PHE A 184 -13.32 8.65 -15.03
C PHE A 184 -13.92 8.19 -16.34
N SER A 185 -14.61 9.12 -16.98
CA SER A 185 -15.27 8.97 -18.25
C SER A 185 -14.25 8.93 -19.42
N PRO A 186 -14.65 8.50 -20.63
CA PRO A 186 -13.75 8.32 -21.77
C PRO A 186 -13.44 9.62 -22.52
N GLU A 187 -14.21 10.69 -22.30
CA GLU A 187 -14.05 11.98 -22.97
C GLU A 187 -12.68 12.62 -22.67
N LEU A 188 -12.27 13.57 -23.52
CA LEU A 188 -11.05 14.34 -23.34
C LEU A 188 -11.40 15.84 -23.22
N PRO A 189 -11.00 16.53 -22.13
CA PRO A 189 -10.37 15.97 -20.93
C PRO A 189 -11.33 15.06 -20.15
N ARG A 190 -10.76 14.03 -19.50
CA ARG A 190 -11.52 13.03 -18.73
C ARG A 190 -12.28 13.69 -17.59
N SER A 191 -13.57 13.41 -17.48
CA SER A 191 -14.42 13.90 -16.39
C SER A 191 -14.56 12.83 -15.30
N SER A 192 -14.64 13.27 -14.05
CA SER A 192 -14.83 12.35 -12.91
C SER A 192 -16.28 11.85 -12.90
N ILE A 193 -16.47 10.54 -12.89
CA ILE A 193 -17.78 9.90 -12.72
C ILE A 193 -18.05 9.66 -11.23
N ASP A 194 -17.11 8.99 -10.54
CA ASP A 194 -17.14 8.83 -9.09
C ASP A 194 -15.70 8.87 -8.54
N LYS A 195 -15.55 9.26 -7.27
CA LYS A 195 -14.25 9.31 -6.62
C LYS A 195 -14.37 9.29 -5.10
N ILE A 196 -13.28 8.88 -4.47
CA ILE A 196 -13.05 9.04 -3.04
C ILE A 196 -11.86 9.98 -2.87
N SER A 197 -12.12 11.16 -2.29
CA SER A 197 -11.18 12.29 -2.26
C SER A 197 -11.21 12.99 -0.90
N PRO A 198 -10.07 13.48 -0.39
CA PRO A 198 -8.72 13.42 -0.98
C PRO A 198 -8.12 12.00 -0.97
N ARG A 199 -8.56 11.15 -0.04
CA ARG A 199 -8.22 9.72 0.04
C ARG A 199 -9.34 8.93 0.70
N TYR A 200 -9.43 7.63 0.45
CA TYR A 200 -10.24 6.74 1.27
C TYR A 200 -9.58 6.50 2.65
N PRO A 201 -10.35 6.12 3.70
CA PRO A 201 -9.79 5.92 5.04
C PRO A 201 -8.91 4.67 5.10
N GLU A 202 -8.19 4.45 6.20
CA GLU A 202 -7.39 3.25 6.39
C GLU A 202 -8.21 1.97 6.19
N GLN A 203 -7.64 0.96 5.54
CA GLN A 203 -8.27 -0.31 5.22
C GLN A 203 -7.67 -1.42 6.08
N LEU A 204 -8.57 -2.24 6.64
CA LEU A 204 -8.21 -3.35 7.51
C LEU A 204 -8.48 -4.67 6.80
N ASN A 205 -7.66 -5.68 7.11
CA ASN A 205 -7.83 -7.00 6.52
C ASN A 205 -9.19 -7.60 6.90
N GLY A 206 -9.88 -8.18 5.93
CA GLY A 206 -11.21 -8.78 6.10
C GLY A 206 -12.38 -7.80 6.04
N TYR A 207 -12.12 -6.48 5.94
CA TYR A 207 -13.16 -5.47 5.82
C TYR A 207 -13.08 -4.77 4.47
N SER A 208 -14.22 -4.64 3.81
CA SER A 208 -14.37 -3.81 2.62
C SER A 208 -14.90 -2.43 3.01
N TYR A 209 -14.74 -1.46 2.12
CA TYR A 209 -15.29 -0.12 2.26
C TYR A 209 -16.19 0.17 1.06
N GLY A 210 -17.46 0.47 1.30
CA GLY A 210 -18.45 0.56 0.24
C GLY A 210 -19.69 1.39 0.61
N LEU A 211 -20.61 1.49 -0.35
CA LEU A 211 -21.82 2.30 -0.26
C LEU A 211 -22.97 1.52 0.38
N LEU A 212 -23.67 2.15 1.32
CA LEU A 212 -25.02 1.77 1.71
C LEU A 212 -26.02 2.22 0.64
N LYS A 213 -27.25 1.68 0.68
CA LYS A 213 -28.36 2.16 -0.17
C LYS A 213 -28.65 3.66 0.00
N THR A 214 -28.29 4.24 1.14
CA THR A 214 -28.41 5.67 1.42
C THR A 214 -27.36 6.53 0.72
N GLY A 215 -26.37 5.93 0.05
CA GLY A 215 -25.20 6.61 -0.53
C GLY A 215 -24.09 6.92 0.48
N LYS A 216 -24.27 6.60 1.77
CA LYS A 216 -23.23 6.75 2.78
C LYS A 216 -22.19 5.63 2.65
N ARG A 217 -20.90 5.98 2.65
CA ARG A 217 -19.81 5.00 2.71
C ARG A 217 -19.56 4.53 4.14
N VAL A 218 -19.36 3.23 4.32
CA VAL A 218 -19.10 2.54 5.60
C VAL A 218 -18.17 1.36 5.35
N TYR A 219 -17.66 0.77 6.42
CA TYR A 219 -17.00 -0.53 6.31
C TYR A 219 -18.01 -1.68 6.44
N PHE A 220 -17.74 -2.78 5.74
CA PHE A 220 -18.46 -4.04 5.89
C PHE A 220 -17.52 -5.12 6.43
N SER A 221 -17.97 -5.86 7.43
CA SER A 221 -17.27 -7.04 7.97
C SER A 221 -17.42 -8.27 7.07
N GLU A 222 -18.36 -8.23 6.13
CA GLU A 222 -18.63 -9.26 5.14
C GLU A 222 -18.62 -8.61 3.76
N PRO A 223 -17.50 -8.68 3.02
CA PRO A 223 -17.41 -8.14 1.67
C PRO A 223 -18.36 -8.85 0.69
N THR A 224 -18.91 -8.12 -0.28
CA THR A 224 -19.96 -8.64 -1.19
C THR A 224 -19.62 -8.53 -2.68
N PRO A 225 -18.44 -8.97 -3.14
CA PRO A 225 -18.09 -8.87 -4.57
C PRO A 225 -19.10 -9.61 -5.46
N GLY A 226 -19.51 -8.93 -6.54
CA GLY A 226 -20.53 -9.34 -7.49
C GLY A 226 -21.97 -9.25 -6.98
N ASN A 227 -22.21 -8.79 -5.76
CA ASN A 227 -23.50 -8.91 -5.07
C ASN A 227 -23.90 -7.59 -4.38
N GLN A 228 -25.14 -7.55 -3.87
CA GLN A 228 -25.62 -6.36 -3.17
C GLN A 228 -24.95 -6.20 -1.80
N ASN A 229 -24.39 -5.01 -1.55
CA ASN A 229 -23.89 -4.61 -0.23
C ASN A 229 -24.94 -4.79 0.88
N LYS A 230 -24.44 -5.04 2.09
CA LYS A 230 -25.24 -5.16 3.31
C LYS A 230 -25.93 -3.83 3.66
N THR A 231 -27.01 -3.92 4.43
CA THR A 231 -27.86 -2.77 4.80
C THR A 231 -27.32 -1.94 5.97
N GLY A 232 -26.34 -2.46 6.71
CA GLY A 232 -25.64 -1.79 7.79
C GLY A 232 -24.14 -2.01 7.65
N GLY A 233 -23.37 -1.16 8.32
CA GLY A 233 -21.92 -1.25 8.32
C GLY A 233 -21.30 -0.49 9.48
N ILE A 234 -20.03 -0.76 9.70
CA ILE A 234 -19.23 -0.18 10.76
C ILE A 234 -18.88 1.25 10.37
N LYS A 235 -19.21 2.19 11.25
CA LYS A 235 -19.22 3.63 10.92
C LYS A 235 -17.84 4.27 11.00
N SER A 236 -16.96 3.74 11.84
CA SER A 236 -15.66 4.33 12.10
C SER A 236 -14.63 3.29 12.53
N LEU A 237 -13.36 3.63 12.29
CA LEU A 237 -12.20 3.01 12.91
C LEU A 237 -11.86 3.79 14.18
N LEU A 238 -11.76 3.12 15.33
CA LEU A 238 -11.46 3.77 16.61
C LEU A 238 -9.99 4.16 16.71
N GLY A 239 -9.71 5.29 17.36
CA GLY A 239 -8.35 5.74 17.66
C GLY A 239 -7.62 4.84 18.67
N GLU A 240 -6.29 4.81 18.56
CA GLU A 240 -5.42 4.01 19.41
C GLU A 240 -5.42 4.45 20.88
N PRO A 241 -5.25 3.52 21.84
CA PRO A 241 -5.16 3.86 23.25
C PRO A 241 -3.83 4.57 23.60
N PHE A 242 -3.91 5.61 24.43
CA PHE A 242 -2.76 6.35 24.93
C PHE A 242 -2.24 5.80 26.25
N PHE A 243 -0.93 5.60 26.35
CA PHE A 243 -0.26 5.16 27.57
C PHE A 243 0.44 6.35 28.25
N SER A 244 0.16 6.55 29.54
CA SER A 244 0.81 7.60 30.35
C SER A 244 2.33 7.45 30.51
N LYS A 245 2.87 6.26 30.22
CA LYS A 245 4.31 5.96 30.28
C LYS A 245 4.77 5.34 28.97
N LYS A 246 5.88 5.86 28.43
CA LYS A 246 6.56 5.29 27.27
C LYS A 246 7.21 3.96 27.65
N ASN A 247 7.34 3.07 26.66
CA ASN A 247 8.16 1.87 26.72
C ASN A 247 9.63 2.21 26.99
N GLY A 248 10.40 1.27 27.54
CA GLY A 248 11.81 1.50 27.89
C GLY A 248 12.27 0.71 29.10
N PHE A 249 13.40 1.15 29.67
CA PHE A 249 14.04 0.55 30.84
C PHE A 249 13.66 1.31 32.13
N PHE A 250 13.39 0.56 33.19
CA PHE A 250 12.96 1.06 34.49
C PHE A 250 13.59 0.24 35.62
N ASN A 251 13.87 0.89 36.74
CA ASN A 251 14.45 0.29 37.95
C ASN A 251 13.67 0.63 39.23
N ILE A 252 12.54 1.33 39.09
CA ILE A 252 11.64 1.68 40.20
C ILE A 252 10.21 1.36 39.78
N PRO A 253 9.39 0.73 40.64
CA PRO A 253 8.00 0.45 40.32
C PRO A 253 7.19 1.72 40.03
N PHE A 254 6.26 1.65 39.09
CA PHE A 254 5.40 2.77 38.70
C PHE A 254 4.02 2.28 38.28
N SER A 255 3.09 3.21 38.07
CA SER A 255 1.77 2.90 37.52
C SER A 255 1.60 3.46 36.12
N VAL A 256 0.95 2.68 35.28
CA VAL A 256 0.58 3.01 33.91
C VAL A 256 -0.92 3.21 33.83
N SER A 257 -1.33 4.43 33.54
CA SER A 257 -2.69 4.73 33.10
C SER A 257 -2.82 4.62 31.59
N ILE A 258 -3.97 4.14 31.11
CA ILE A 258 -4.34 4.02 29.69
C ILE A 258 -5.60 4.85 29.45
N ALA A 259 -5.62 5.65 28.38
CA ALA A 259 -6.75 6.48 28.00
C ALA A 259 -7.19 6.18 26.57
N SER A 260 -8.48 6.34 26.29
CA SER A 260 -9.06 6.21 24.95
C SER A 260 -9.35 7.60 24.37
N PRO A 261 -9.10 7.84 23.07
CA PRO A 261 -9.60 9.04 22.39
C PRO A 261 -11.13 9.05 22.23
N GLU A 262 -11.79 7.90 22.36
CA GLU A 262 -13.18 7.70 22.00
C GLU A 262 -14.10 7.81 23.21
N LEU A 263 -15.15 8.63 23.10
CA LEU A 263 -16.20 8.73 24.12
C LEU A 263 -16.99 7.42 24.19
N SER A 264 -17.36 7.00 25.40
CA SER A 264 -18.15 5.78 25.64
C SER A 264 -17.51 4.52 25.02
N SER A 265 -16.20 4.35 25.24
CA SER A 265 -15.44 3.20 24.75
C SER A 265 -14.91 2.33 25.89
N MET A 266 -14.58 1.07 25.57
CA MET A 266 -13.95 0.11 26.46
C MET A 266 -12.51 -0.14 26.03
N ILE A 267 -11.57 -0.09 26.97
CA ILE A 267 -10.20 -0.53 26.73
C ILE A 267 -10.05 -1.94 27.31
N ARG A 268 -9.52 -2.87 26.51
CA ARG A 268 -9.02 -4.16 27.01
C ARG A 268 -7.52 -4.26 26.81
N TYR A 269 -6.86 -4.96 27.73
CA TYR A 269 -5.43 -5.18 27.67
C TYR A 269 -5.02 -6.61 28.06
N THR A 270 -3.86 -7.03 27.61
CA THR A 270 -3.22 -8.31 27.98
C THR A 270 -1.81 -8.06 28.50
N THR A 271 -1.30 -9.03 29.27
CA THR A 271 0.06 -9.03 29.82
C THR A 271 0.85 -10.29 29.48
N ASP A 272 0.27 -11.16 28.66
CA ASP A 272 0.78 -12.47 28.25
C ASP A 272 1.21 -12.49 26.78
N CYS A 273 1.48 -11.29 26.21
CA CYS A 273 1.86 -11.06 24.81
C CYS A 273 0.78 -11.37 23.76
N SER A 274 -0.36 -11.94 24.14
CA SER A 274 -1.47 -12.24 23.23
C SER A 274 -2.21 -10.97 22.77
N LYS A 275 -2.87 -11.01 21.61
CA LYS A 275 -3.67 -9.89 21.11
C LYS A 275 -4.97 -9.77 21.94
N PRO A 276 -5.28 -8.62 22.56
CA PRO A 276 -6.60 -8.39 23.16
C PRO A 276 -7.70 -8.47 22.10
N THR A 277 -8.84 -9.09 22.44
CA THR A 277 -10.05 -9.11 21.61
C THR A 277 -11.23 -8.59 22.44
N GLU A 278 -12.42 -8.47 21.84
CA GLU A 278 -13.63 -8.08 22.57
C GLU A 278 -13.95 -9.01 23.76
N THR A 279 -13.50 -10.26 23.69
CA THR A 279 -13.76 -11.30 24.68
C THR A 279 -12.50 -11.76 25.43
N HIS A 280 -11.31 -11.45 24.92
CA HIS A 280 -10.03 -11.87 25.50
C HIS A 280 -9.22 -10.69 26.04
N GLY A 281 -8.70 -10.85 27.26
CA GLY A 281 -7.96 -9.83 27.99
C GLY A 281 -8.77 -9.15 29.09
N LYS A 282 -8.09 -8.33 29.89
CA LYS A 282 -8.67 -7.65 31.06
C LYS A 282 -9.27 -6.31 30.64
N VAL A 283 -10.48 -6.01 31.10
CA VAL A 283 -11.06 -4.67 30.96
C VAL A 283 -10.28 -3.69 31.83
N TYR A 284 -9.86 -2.57 31.25
CA TYR A 284 -9.12 -1.54 31.98
C TYR A 284 -10.06 -0.78 32.92
N GLN A 285 -9.75 -0.78 34.22
CA GLN A 285 -10.55 -0.12 35.26
C GLN A 285 -9.77 0.92 36.07
N GLY A 286 -8.46 1.04 35.83
CA GLY A 286 -7.60 1.96 36.59
C GLY A 286 -6.11 1.69 36.36
N PRO A 287 -5.23 2.51 36.95
CA PRO A 287 -3.79 2.42 36.72
C PRO A 287 -3.22 1.02 37.03
N ILE A 288 -2.40 0.50 36.11
CA ILE A 288 -1.76 -0.83 36.23
C ILE A 288 -0.38 -0.64 36.86
N LYS A 289 -0.12 -1.32 37.98
CA LYS A 289 1.20 -1.32 38.62
C LYS A 289 2.19 -2.17 37.85
N ILE A 290 3.34 -1.59 37.52
CA ILE A 290 4.50 -2.24 36.90
C ILE A 290 5.62 -2.29 37.93
N SER A 291 6.05 -3.51 38.29
CA SER A 291 7.13 -3.76 39.26
C SER A 291 8.10 -4.85 38.80
N GLN A 292 7.95 -5.30 37.56
CA GLN A 292 8.79 -6.29 36.90
C GLN A 292 8.64 -6.11 35.38
N THR A 293 9.48 -6.78 34.59
CA THR A 293 9.41 -6.71 33.13
C THR A 293 8.01 -7.12 32.68
N THR A 294 7.32 -6.21 32.01
CA THR A 294 5.92 -6.38 31.64
C THR A 294 5.70 -5.85 30.24
N VAL A 295 5.04 -6.66 29.41
CA VAL A 295 4.52 -6.21 28.13
C VAL A 295 3.04 -5.93 28.30
N LEU A 296 2.60 -4.71 27.98
CA LEU A 296 1.19 -4.36 27.89
C LEU A 296 0.79 -4.25 26.43
N ARG A 297 -0.28 -4.94 26.04
CA ARG A 297 -0.94 -4.74 24.74
C ARG A 297 -2.36 -4.27 25.01
N ALA A 298 -2.80 -3.17 24.41
CA ALA A 298 -4.15 -2.63 24.61
C ALA A 298 -4.85 -2.28 23.30
N VAL A 299 -6.18 -2.39 23.31
CA VAL A 299 -7.08 -2.08 22.20
C VAL A 299 -8.31 -1.35 22.74
N VAL A 300 -8.83 -0.39 21.98
CA VAL A 300 -10.11 0.29 22.22
C VAL A 300 -11.22 -0.40 21.44
N PHE A 301 -12.34 -0.64 22.10
CA PHE A 301 -13.58 -1.19 21.56
C PHE A 301 -14.74 -0.23 21.82
N ALA A 302 -15.70 -0.17 20.90
CA ALA A 302 -16.96 0.55 21.06
C ALA A 302 -18.03 -0.09 20.15
N ASP A 303 -19.29 0.10 20.50
CA ASP A 303 -20.41 -0.40 19.70
C ASP A 303 -20.41 0.25 18.31
N ASP A 304 -20.86 -0.49 17.28
CA ASP A 304 -20.92 -0.05 15.87
C ASP A 304 -19.59 0.44 15.25
N ALA A 305 -18.45 0.17 15.90
CA ALA A 305 -17.14 0.67 15.47
C ALA A 305 -16.10 -0.46 15.40
N MET A 306 -15.15 -0.30 14.48
CA MET A 306 -14.04 -1.24 14.38
C MET A 306 -13.05 -0.97 15.50
N PRO A 307 -12.50 -2.03 16.13
CA PRO A 307 -11.52 -1.86 17.19
C PRO A 307 -10.32 -1.07 16.70
N SER A 308 -9.69 -0.33 17.62
CA SER A 308 -8.44 0.35 17.30
C SER A 308 -7.35 -0.64 16.93
N ARG A 309 -6.24 -0.13 16.38
CA ARG A 309 -4.98 -0.89 16.36
C ARG A 309 -4.55 -1.25 17.78
N VAL A 310 -3.78 -2.33 17.88
CA VAL A 310 -3.18 -2.77 19.15
C VAL A 310 -1.97 -1.90 19.43
N VAL A 311 -1.93 -1.24 20.58
CA VAL A 311 -0.71 -0.56 21.03
C VAL A 311 0.03 -1.47 21.99
N THR A 312 1.29 -1.75 21.67
CA THR A 312 2.21 -2.54 22.51
C THR A 312 3.19 -1.62 23.23
N LYS A 313 3.41 -1.87 24.52
CA LYS A 313 4.44 -1.24 25.34
C LYS A 313 5.21 -2.29 26.12
N THR A 314 6.50 -2.41 25.83
CA THR A 314 7.44 -3.20 26.63
C THR A 314 8.09 -2.32 27.71
N TYR A 315 7.83 -2.65 28.97
CA TYR A 315 8.52 -2.07 30.12
C TYR A 315 9.53 -3.08 30.63
N VAL A 316 10.81 -2.84 30.35
CA VAL A 316 11.91 -3.69 30.83
C VAL A 316 12.26 -3.23 32.24
N TYR A 317 12.10 -4.11 33.21
CA TYR A 317 12.49 -3.90 34.58
C TYR A 317 13.77 -4.68 34.85
N GLU A 318 14.88 -3.99 35.04
CA GLU A 318 16.20 -4.57 35.24
C GLU A 318 17.11 -3.56 35.92
N ASP A 319 17.91 -4.04 36.88
CA ASP A 319 18.84 -3.20 37.64
C ASP A 319 20.30 -3.38 37.15
N SER A 320 20.54 -4.34 36.25
CA SER A 320 21.84 -4.55 35.62
C SER A 320 22.16 -3.44 34.60
N GLU A 321 23.17 -2.64 34.92
CA GLU A 321 23.76 -1.65 34.00
C GLU A 321 24.25 -2.30 32.70
N ALA A 322 24.74 -3.55 32.76
CA ALA A 322 25.17 -4.28 31.57
C ALA A 322 24.01 -4.51 30.58
N ILE A 323 22.83 -4.90 31.07
CA ILE A 323 21.64 -5.11 30.22
C ILE A 323 21.07 -3.77 29.76
N THR A 324 21.00 -2.80 30.66
CA THR A 324 20.43 -1.48 30.37
C THR A 324 21.39 -0.55 29.63
N SER A 325 22.63 -0.98 29.35
CA SER A 325 23.59 -0.25 28.50
C SER A 325 23.48 -0.56 27.01
N LEU A 326 22.80 -1.65 26.64
CA LEU A 326 22.69 -2.10 25.26
C LEU A 326 21.29 -1.82 24.67
N PRO A 327 21.19 -1.49 23.37
CA PRO A 327 19.90 -1.50 22.68
C PRO A 327 19.21 -2.87 22.78
N LEU A 328 17.92 -2.86 23.06
CA LEU A 328 17.09 -4.06 23.13
C LEU A 328 16.04 -4.02 22.02
N LEU A 329 15.93 -5.10 21.25
CA LEU A 329 14.84 -5.30 20.29
C LEU A 329 13.81 -6.27 20.87
N SER A 330 12.65 -5.77 21.27
CA SER A 330 11.53 -6.57 21.78
C SER A 330 10.65 -7.03 20.61
N LEU A 331 10.39 -8.34 20.54
CA LEU A 331 9.49 -8.97 19.57
C LEU A 331 8.31 -9.59 20.32
N VAL A 332 7.12 -9.02 20.17
CA VAL A 332 5.93 -9.41 20.94
C VAL A 332 4.88 -10.04 20.03
N THR A 333 4.62 -11.33 20.23
CA THR A 333 3.58 -12.07 19.52
C THR A 333 2.88 -13.06 20.44
N GLY A 334 1.68 -13.50 20.08
CA GLY A 334 0.95 -14.52 20.82
C GLY A 334 1.66 -15.88 20.73
N HIS A 335 1.56 -16.69 21.79
CA HIS A 335 2.22 -17.99 21.88
C HIS A 335 2.01 -18.89 20.64
N ASN A 336 0.76 -18.99 20.18
CA ASN A 336 0.38 -19.84 19.05
C ASN A 336 1.06 -19.44 17.72
N ASN A 337 1.51 -18.19 17.58
CA ASN A 337 2.23 -17.75 16.39
C ASN A 337 3.63 -18.35 16.28
N LEU A 338 4.23 -18.74 17.40
CA LEU A 338 5.52 -19.43 17.41
C LEU A 338 5.31 -20.94 17.58
N TRP A 339 4.42 -21.34 18.48
CA TRP A 339 4.36 -22.69 19.04
C TRP A 339 2.98 -23.35 19.00
N GLY A 340 1.99 -22.79 18.29
CA GLY A 340 0.71 -23.49 18.04
C GLY A 340 0.72 -24.18 16.68
N ASP A 341 -0.37 -24.86 16.29
CA ASP A 341 -0.41 -25.73 15.09
C ASP A 341 0.06 -25.08 13.78
N THR A 342 -0.08 -23.75 13.68
CA THR A 342 0.36 -22.93 12.56
C THR A 342 1.61 -22.10 12.88
N GLY A 343 2.18 -22.24 14.06
CA GLY A 343 3.33 -21.52 14.58
C GLY A 343 4.60 -21.76 13.74
N ILE A 344 5.40 -20.72 13.60
CA ILE A 344 6.58 -20.78 12.73
C ILE A 344 7.71 -21.64 13.31
N MET A 345 7.70 -21.92 14.61
CA MET A 345 8.77 -22.66 15.27
C MET A 345 8.35 -24.07 15.74
N GLU A 346 7.05 -24.42 15.77
CA GLU A 346 6.56 -25.65 16.43
C GLU A 346 6.87 -26.96 15.69
N ARG A 347 7.12 -26.94 14.39
CA ARG A 347 7.33 -28.20 13.66
C ARG A 347 8.70 -28.79 13.98
N LYS A 348 8.81 -30.12 14.00
CA LYS A 348 10.08 -30.84 13.80
C LYS A 348 10.08 -31.39 12.36
N PRO A 349 10.85 -30.79 11.43
CA PRO A 349 11.73 -29.63 11.61
C PRO A 349 10.95 -28.30 11.68
N PRO A 350 11.52 -27.24 12.30
CA PRO A 350 10.92 -25.91 12.33
C PRO A 350 10.65 -25.42 10.93
N ASN A 351 9.76 -24.43 10.80
CA ASN A 351 9.32 -24.02 9.48
C ASN A 351 10.34 -23.13 8.74
N THR A 352 11.46 -23.74 8.34
CA THR A 352 12.55 -23.12 7.61
C THR A 352 12.34 -23.15 6.10
N THR A 353 11.41 -23.97 5.61
CA THR A 353 11.20 -24.22 4.17
C THR A 353 9.94 -23.56 3.62
N LYS A 354 8.91 -23.28 4.44
CA LYS A 354 7.70 -22.64 3.91
C LYS A 354 7.91 -21.16 3.67
N ARG A 355 7.14 -20.63 2.74
CA ARG A 355 7.26 -19.27 2.19
C ARG A 355 5.87 -18.66 2.01
N GLY A 356 5.85 -17.39 1.65
CA GLY A 356 4.63 -16.63 1.44
C GLY A 356 3.97 -16.17 2.73
N ILE A 357 2.89 -15.40 2.56
CA ILE A 357 2.18 -14.71 3.64
C ILE A 357 1.46 -15.67 4.60
N MET A 358 1.08 -16.87 4.13
CA MET A 358 0.48 -17.92 4.98
C MET A 358 1.41 -18.37 6.13
N TRP A 359 2.72 -18.13 5.99
CA TRP A 359 3.73 -18.49 6.99
C TRP A 359 4.41 -17.26 7.60
N GLU A 360 3.84 -16.07 7.41
CA GLU A 360 4.17 -14.85 8.16
C GLU A 360 3.22 -14.75 9.37
N ARG A 361 3.73 -14.39 10.54
CA ARG A 361 2.94 -14.25 11.77
C ARG A 361 2.98 -12.82 12.29
N PRO A 362 1.88 -12.26 12.81
CA PRO A 362 1.89 -10.90 13.31
C PRO A 362 2.83 -10.76 14.51
N VAL A 363 3.66 -9.72 14.53
CA VAL A 363 4.55 -9.39 15.65
C VAL A 363 4.56 -7.88 15.85
N SER A 364 4.60 -7.44 17.10
CA SER A 364 4.92 -6.06 17.45
C SER A 364 6.41 -5.96 17.74
N VAL A 365 7.07 -4.96 17.17
CA VAL A 365 8.52 -4.76 17.28
C VAL A 365 8.78 -3.44 17.97
N GLU A 366 9.57 -3.46 19.04
CA GLU A 366 10.04 -2.27 19.73
C GLU A 366 11.57 -2.27 19.81
N LEU A 367 12.21 -1.26 19.23
CA LEU A 367 13.62 -0.98 19.50
C LEU A 367 13.70 -0.04 20.70
N LEU A 368 14.27 -0.50 21.81
CA LEU A 368 14.50 0.28 23.02
C LEU A 368 15.99 0.64 23.06
N ILE A 369 16.30 1.94 23.05
CA ILE A 369 17.67 2.43 23.11
C ILE A 369 17.89 3.05 24.49
N PRO A 370 18.92 2.62 25.24
CA PRO A 370 19.32 3.28 26.47
C PRO A 370 19.73 4.74 26.27
N GLY A 371 19.42 5.58 27.25
CA GLY A 371 19.77 7.00 27.24
C GLY A 371 18.80 7.88 26.42
N LYS A 372 19.03 9.21 26.42
CA LYS A 372 18.10 10.21 25.87
C LYS A 372 18.44 10.70 24.45
N THR A 373 19.55 10.27 23.88
CA THR A 373 20.12 10.90 22.66
C THR A 373 19.61 10.31 21.35
N LYS A 374 19.26 9.02 21.31
CA LYS A 374 18.63 8.37 20.16
C LYS A 374 17.26 7.81 20.54
N ARG A 375 16.29 7.97 19.64
CA ARG A 375 14.95 7.39 19.80
C ARG A 375 14.90 6.07 19.05
N GLY A 376 14.41 5.03 19.68
CA GLY A 376 14.01 3.81 18.98
C GLY A 376 12.63 3.96 18.33
N PHE A 377 12.01 2.85 17.95
CA PHE A 377 10.72 2.82 17.27
C PHE A 377 9.80 1.73 17.86
N GLN A 378 8.50 1.85 17.58
CA GLN A 378 7.54 0.76 17.71
C GLN A 378 6.79 0.62 16.39
N ILE A 379 6.63 -0.61 15.91
CA ILE A 379 5.93 -0.91 14.66
C ILE A 379 5.40 -2.34 14.69
N ASP A 380 4.23 -2.57 14.10
CA ASP A 380 3.71 -3.91 13.88
C ASP A 380 4.10 -4.41 12.48
N CYS A 381 4.49 -5.67 12.38
CA CYS A 381 4.96 -6.27 11.13
C CYS A 381 4.70 -7.79 11.08
N GLY A 382 5.04 -8.41 9.96
CA GLY A 382 5.07 -9.87 9.82
C GLY A 382 6.39 -10.44 10.31
N LEU A 383 6.35 -11.64 10.89
CA LEU A 383 7.50 -12.40 11.35
C LEU A 383 7.56 -13.74 10.63
N ARG A 384 8.72 -14.10 10.11
CA ARG A 384 8.98 -15.46 9.60
C ARG A 384 10.39 -15.90 9.94
N ILE A 385 10.60 -17.21 10.05
CA ILE A 385 11.95 -17.76 10.05
C ILE A 385 12.66 -17.38 8.75
N GLN A 386 13.94 -17.04 8.89
CA GLN A 386 14.85 -16.73 7.80
C GLN A 386 15.98 -17.77 7.77
N GLY A 387 16.23 -18.31 6.58
CA GLY A 387 17.28 -19.31 6.36
C GLY A 387 16.81 -20.74 6.54
N GLY A 388 17.78 -21.67 6.59
CA GLY A 388 17.56 -23.10 6.80
C GLY A 388 17.83 -23.52 8.25
N ASP A 389 17.58 -24.78 8.53
CA ASP A 389 17.95 -25.49 9.76
C ASP A 389 19.25 -26.30 9.61
N TYR A 390 19.89 -26.23 8.44
CA TYR A 390 21.12 -26.94 8.13
C TYR A 390 22.37 -26.15 8.56
N ILE A 391 23.30 -26.85 9.21
CA ILE A 391 24.64 -26.37 9.54
C ILE A 391 25.65 -27.36 8.95
N ARG A 392 26.72 -26.85 8.34
CA ARG A 392 27.81 -27.69 7.81
C ARG A 392 28.54 -28.38 8.96
N HIS A 393 28.84 -29.67 8.81
CA HIS A 393 29.51 -30.47 9.83
C HIS A 393 30.83 -29.86 10.32
N ASN A 394 31.62 -29.27 9.41
CA ASN A 394 32.90 -28.63 9.73
C ASN A 394 32.78 -27.40 10.66
N TYR A 395 31.59 -26.81 10.83
CA TYR A 395 31.36 -25.69 11.76
C TYR A 395 30.96 -26.14 13.17
N ILE A 396 30.69 -27.44 13.33
CA ILE A 396 30.35 -28.08 14.61
C ILE A 396 31.09 -29.43 14.74
N PRO A 397 32.42 -29.48 14.54
CA PRO A 397 33.16 -30.75 14.48
C PRO A 397 33.08 -31.54 15.80
N HIS A 398 32.80 -30.86 16.92
CA HIS A 398 32.70 -31.44 18.26
C HIS A 398 31.41 -31.04 18.99
N SER A 399 30.36 -30.64 18.27
CA SER A 399 29.12 -30.14 18.88
C SER A 399 27.89 -30.54 18.08
N LYS A 400 26.72 -30.55 18.72
CA LYS A 400 25.45 -30.65 18.01
C LYS A 400 25.06 -29.27 17.49
N ALA A 401 24.39 -29.21 16.34
CA ALA A 401 23.80 -27.98 15.83
C ALA A 401 22.94 -27.33 16.94
N PRO A 402 23.05 -26.02 17.21
CA PRO A 402 22.16 -25.34 18.15
C PRO A 402 20.70 -25.47 17.68
N THR A 403 19.96 -26.36 18.32
CA THR A 403 18.53 -26.59 18.06
C THR A 403 17.74 -25.43 18.68
N GLY A 404 17.56 -24.33 17.95
CA GLY A 404 16.68 -23.24 18.38
C GLY A 404 17.12 -21.82 18.07
N LYS A 405 18.35 -21.60 17.55
CA LYS A 405 18.87 -20.26 17.26
C LYS A 405 18.60 -19.83 15.81
N TYR A 406 17.32 -19.72 15.45
CA TYR A 406 16.91 -19.33 14.09
C TYR A 406 17.01 -17.82 13.88
N SER A 407 17.35 -17.43 12.66
CA SER A 407 17.21 -16.03 12.23
C SER A 407 15.75 -15.75 11.91
N PHE A 408 15.34 -14.49 12.07
CA PHE A 408 14.02 -14.04 11.67
C PHE A 408 14.11 -12.99 10.57
N ARG A 409 13.04 -12.87 9.79
CA ARG A 409 12.82 -11.71 8.92
C ARG A 409 11.54 -11.02 9.35
N LEU A 410 11.66 -9.71 9.54
CA LEU A 410 10.55 -8.79 9.73
C LEU A 410 10.05 -8.33 8.37
N TYR A 411 8.74 -8.34 8.18
CA TYR A 411 8.04 -7.94 6.95
C TYR A 411 7.15 -6.75 7.22
N PHE A 412 7.60 -5.56 6.84
CA PHE A 412 6.79 -4.36 6.87
C PHE A 412 5.86 -4.40 5.67
N ARG A 413 4.58 -4.45 5.98
CA ARG A 413 3.49 -4.62 5.03
C ARG A 413 2.28 -4.02 5.66
N GLY A 414 1.44 -3.36 4.87
CA GLY A 414 0.26 -2.74 5.44
C GLY A 414 -0.76 -3.74 6.05
N SER A 415 -0.57 -5.06 5.92
CA SER A 415 -1.41 -6.07 6.61
C SER A 415 -1.23 -6.07 8.10
N TYR A 416 -0.05 -5.65 8.54
CA TYR A 416 0.33 -5.64 9.94
C TYR A 416 0.35 -4.22 10.51
N GLY A 417 0.41 -3.18 9.67
CA GLY A 417 0.50 -1.80 10.12
C GLY A 417 0.97 -0.88 8.99
N ALA A 418 2.15 -0.29 9.17
CA ALA A 418 2.79 0.49 8.11
C ALA A 418 3.42 -0.44 7.04
N ASP A 419 3.43 0.01 5.80
CA ASP A 419 4.00 -0.74 4.67
C ASP A 419 5.53 -0.76 4.65
N ARG A 420 6.17 0.22 5.30
CA ARG A 420 7.62 0.37 5.38
C ARG A 420 8.03 0.84 6.77
N LEU A 421 9.19 0.39 7.22
CA LEU A 421 9.84 0.95 8.39
C LEU A 421 10.72 2.13 7.97
N LYS A 422 10.37 3.33 8.44
CA LYS A 422 11.19 4.54 8.27
C LYS A 422 12.07 4.72 9.50
N TYR A 423 13.32 4.25 9.41
CA TYR A 423 14.25 4.34 10.52
C TYR A 423 15.70 4.24 10.02
N PRO A 424 16.59 5.18 10.37
CA PRO A 424 17.97 5.21 9.85
C PRO A 424 18.86 4.17 10.55
N PHE A 425 18.63 2.88 10.28
CA PHE A 425 19.43 1.78 10.85
C PHE A 425 20.92 1.89 10.51
N PHE A 426 21.22 2.33 9.29
CA PHE A 426 22.56 2.37 8.74
C PHE A 426 22.91 3.82 8.35
N PRO A 427 23.48 4.60 9.29
CA PRO A 427 23.89 5.97 9.02
C PRO A 427 24.82 6.04 7.81
N GLY A 428 24.61 7.04 6.93
CA GLY A 428 25.44 7.26 5.74
C GLY A 428 24.97 6.53 4.48
N LEU A 429 23.92 5.71 4.56
CA LEU A 429 23.26 5.19 3.36
C LEU A 429 22.14 6.13 2.89
N PRO A 430 21.88 6.24 1.57
CA PRO A 430 20.73 6.97 1.05
C PRO A 430 19.39 6.25 1.29
N VAL A 431 19.41 5.04 1.88
CA VAL A 431 18.23 4.22 2.15
C VAL A 431 17.72 4.49 3.56
N GLU A 432 16.55 5.10 3.66
CA GLU A 432 15.91 5.47 4.94
C GLU A 432 14.65 4.65 5.26
N GLU A 433 14.18 3.84 4.29
CA GLU A 433 12.96 3.06 4.41
C GLU A 433 13.19 1.58 4.04
N PHE A 434 12.60 0.68 4.80
CA PHE A 434 12.81 -0.76 4.66
C PHE A 434 11.48 -1.51 4.56
N GLU A 435 11.36 -2.40 3.57
CA GLU A 435 10.26 -3.37 3.49
C GLU A 435 10.54 -4.62 4.34
N HIS A 436 11.83 -4.95 4.52
CA HIS A 436 12.27 -6.09 5.30
C HIS A 436 13.50 -5.77 6.13
N ILE A 437 13.56 -6.36 7.32
CA ILE A 437 14.78 -6.39 8.14
C ILE A 437 15.05 -7.83 8.54
N VAL A 438 16.28 -8.29 8.37
CA VAL A 438 16.70 -9.64 8.79
C VAL A 438 17.41 -9.56 10.14
N LEU A 439 16.87 -10.26 11.12
CA LEU A 439 17.46 -10.47 12.43
C LEU A 439 18.31 -11.74 12.36
N ARG A 440 19.61 -11.58 12.08
CA ARG A 440 20.52 -12.71 11.93
C ARG A 440 20.94 -13.22 13.30
N ALA A 441 20.63 -14.47 13.59
CA ALA A 441 20.96 -15.11 14.86
C ALA A 441 22.32 -15.84 14.85
N GLY A 442 23.00 -15.89 13.70
CA GLY A 442 24.31 -16.56 13.58
C GLY A 442 24.23 -18.07 13.79
N MET A 443 23.18 -18.74 13.27
CA MET A 443 22.98 -20.17 13.46
C MET A 443 24.16 -21.01 12.96
N ASN A 444 24.76 -20.61 11.83
CA ASN A 444 25.93 -21.27 11.24
C ASN A 444 27.25 -20.91 11.93
N ASP A 445 27.20 -20.03 12.94
CA ASP A 445 28.35 -19.42 13.59
C ASP A 445 28.42 -19.82 15.08
N PRO A 446 28.15 -21.09 15.49
CA PRO A 446 27.95 -21.45 16.90
C PRO A 446 29.24 -21.46 17.73
N ILE A 447 30.39 -21.63 17.08
CA ILE A 447 31.71 -21.76 17.72
C ILE A 447 32.67 -20.66 17.25
N ASN A 448 32.56 -20.23 15.99
CA ASN A 448 33.36 -19.16 15.44
C ASN A 448 32.42 -18.10 14.84
N PRO A 449 32.40 -16.86 15.37
CA PRO A 449 31.52 -15.80 14.89
C PRO A 449 31.89 -15.24 13.50
N PHE A 450 32.81 -15.89 12.76
CA PHE A 450 33.29 -15.46 11.43
C PHE A 450 33.70 -13.99 11.40
N ILE A 451 34.49 -13.56 12.40
CA ILE A 451 35.00 -12.18 12.48
C ILE A 451 35.76 -11.78 11.21
N VAL A 452 36.43 -12.74 10.56
CA VAL A 452 37.10 -12.53 9.27
C VAL A 452 36.10 -12.12 8.18
N ASP A 453 34.95 -12.78 8.08
CA ASP A 453 33.93 -12.44 7.07
C ASP A 453 33.40 -11.03 7.29
N GLU A 454 33.15 -10.64 8.54
CA GLU A 454 32.72 -9.30 8.91
C GLU A 454 33.81 -8.25 8.62
N LEU A 455 35.07 -8.54 8.93
CA LEU A 455 36.20 -7.68 8.62
C LEU A 455 36.33 -7.47 7.10
N ILE A 456 36.28 -8.56 6.31
CA ILE A 456 36.36 -8.49 4.85
C ILE A 456 35.17 -7.72 4.27
N ARG A 457 33.96 -7.90 4.82
CA ARG A 457 32.76 -7.15 4.41
C ARG A 457 32.92 -5.65 4.63
N ARG A 458 33.48 -5.24 5.78
CA ARG A 458 33.78 -3.84 6.09
C ARG A 458 34.87 -3.27 5.19
N LEU A 459 35.97 -3.99 5.02
CA LEU A 459 37.05 -3.57 4.11
C LEU A 459 36.55 -3.36 2.68
N ASN A 460 35.70 -4.26 2.16
CA ASN A 460 35.07 -4.07 0.85
C ASN A 460 34.19 -2.80 0.81
N THR A 461 33.43 -2.54 1.87
CA THR A 461 32.63 -1.31 2.01
C THR A 461 33.51 -0.07 1.99
N ASP A 462 34.59 -0.07 2.78
CA ASP A 462 35.52 1.07 2.91
C ASP A 462 36.25 1.34 1.59
N MET A 463 36.43 0.31 0.76
CA MET A 463 36.95 0.42 -0.61
C MET A 463 35.89 0.84 -1.64
N GLY A 464 34.67 1.18 -1.22
CA GLY A 464 33.58 1.64 -2.08
C GLY A 464 32.84 0.54 -2.85
N GLN A 465 33.03 -0.74 -2.49
CA GLN A 465 32.35 -1.86 -3.13
C GLN A 465 30.94 -2.05 -2.55
N ALA A 466 30.03 -2.56 -3.38
CA ALA A 466 28.72 -3.00 -2.91
C ALA A 466 28.88 -4.15 -1.92
N SER A 467 28.38 -3.95 -0.69
CA SER A 467 28.53 -4.91 0.40
C SER A 467 27.25 -4.96 1.22
N SER A 468 26.92 -6.13 1.78
CA SER A 468 25.80 -6.24 2.72
C SER A 468 26.06 -5.33 3.92
N GLN A 469 25.03 -4.70 4.48
CA GLN A 469 25.14 -3.84 5.67
C GLN A 469 24.35 -4.47 6.81
N GLY A 470 25.01 -4.65 7.96
CA GLY A 470 24.47 -5.23 9.18
C GLY A 470 25.24 -4.67 10.38
N THR A 471 24.59 -4.60 11.54
CA THR A 471 25.19 -4.20 12.82
C THR A 471 25.85 -5.37 13.52
#